data_AF-A0A7X7NP09-F1
#
_entry.id   AF-A0A7X7NP09-F1
#
_cell.length_a   1.000
_cell.length_b   1.000
_cell.length_c   1.000
_cell.angle_alpha   90.00
_cell.angle_beta   90.00
_cell.angle_gamma   90.00
#
_symmetry.space_group_name_H-M   'P 1'
#
loop_
_entity.id
_entity.type
_entity.pdbx_description
1 polymer ?
#
loop_
_entity_poly.entity_id
_entity_poly.type
_entity_poly.pdbx_seq_one_letter_code
_entity_poly.pdbx_strand_id
1 'polypeptide(L)'
;MSPGEDGSEAEDRLVRAAATQLYAGAPAEFIATRTALVKSAKAEGQKEAAKSIGALRRPSVAAWALNQLVHQTDPVIEELAVLGARLRHATSALDASGITELRGPRDAALAALVAAAARVAADDGQKLTAAVEAEVRDTGIAALADEAAEAVLRSGTLTRALSYSGFGEVDVSEAAATTRTGVVLTSIPGGRAGHTGPGDVEDGEAEGTEADGAEAGGAEGVLDEAEDATAEEDDSELDGAQALQDAATELERERTLAEEETAAAQERERGIAEAKAAVHTAEQEVGRRRASVEAARNRTEATRQRIQKLEQQLETARAEDEDALEKLTTAVGNARQADAELKEARERLDRMLEQT
;
A
#
# COMPACT_ATOMS: atom_id res chain seq x y z
N MET A 1 35.64 -7.55 -14.20
CA MET A 1 34.38 -8.19 -14.63
C MET A 1 34.49 -9.68 -14.34
N SER A 2 33.68 -10.16 -13.41
CA SER A 2 33.68 -11.56 -12.99
C SER A 2 32.62 -12.34 -13.79
N PRO A 3 32.89 -13.60 -14.22
CA PRO A 3 31.96 -14.39 -15.05
C PRO A 3 30.57 -14.69 -14.44
N GLY A 4 30.32 -14.33 -13.18
CA GLY A 4 29.04 -14.53 -12.50
C GLY A 4 28.04 -13.39 -12.66
N GLU A 5 28.48 -12.18 -13.04
CA GLU A 5 27.59 -11.01 -13.21
C GLU A 5 26.78 -11.13 -14.52
N ASP A 6 27.39 -11.62 -15.60
CA ASP A 6 26.75 -11.77 -16.91
C ASP A 6 25.55 -12.73 -16.90
N GLY A 7 25.62 -13.78 -16.05
CA GLY A 7 24.53 -14.75 -15.89
C GLY A 7 23.33 -14.16 -15.15
N SER A 8 23.57 -13.36 -14.11
CA SER A 8 22.52 -12.68 -13.33
C SER A 8 21.83 -11.61 -14.17
N GLU A 9 22.58 -10.83 -14.97
CA GLU A 9 21.98 -9.83 -15.83
C GLU A 9 21.15 -10.43 -16.97
N ALA A 10 21.60 -11.56 -17.54
CA ALA A 10 20.85 -12.29 -18.56
C ALA A 10 19.54 -12.86 -18.01
N GLU A 11 19.57 -13.40 -16.79
CA GLU A 11 18.38 -13.83 -16.06
C GLU A 11 17.41 -12.66 -15.83
N ASP A 12 17.89 -11.53 -15.31
CA ASP A 12 17.06 -10.35 -15.05
C ASP A 12 16.43 -9.80 -16.34
N ARG A 13 17.17 -9.80 -17.46
CA ARG A 13 16.62 -9.41 -18.77
C ARG A 13 15.50 -10.34 -19.21
N LEU A 14 15.66 -11.66 -19.03
CA LEU A 14 14.65 -12.64 -19.37
C LEU A 14 13.39 -12.46 -18.53
N VAL A 15 13.55 -12.29 -17.21
CA VAL A 15 12.42 -12.06 -16.29
C VAL A 15 11.69 -10.76 -16.64
N ARG A 16 12.40 -9.68 -16.94
CA ARG A 16 11.78 -8.41 -17.38
C ARG A 16 11.01 -8.57 -18.70
N ALA A 17 11.60 -9.22 -19.71
CA ALA A 17 10.92 -9.45 -20.98
C ALA A 17 9.64 -10.29 -20.81
N ALA A 18 9.70 -11.33 -19.97
CA ALA A 18 8.54 -12.14 -19.63
C ALA A 18 7.47 -11.33 -18.88
N ALA A 19 7.86 -10.45 -17.95
CA ALA A 19 6.93 -9.56 -17.26
C ALA A 19 6.24 -8.60 -18.24
N THR A 20 6.98 -7.94 -19.14
CA THR A 20 6.40 -7.07 -20.18
C THR A 20 5.36 -7.82 -21.02
N GLN A 21 5.67 -9.03 -21.48
CA GLN A 21 4.73 -9.83 -22.26
C GLN A 21 3.49 -10.23 -21.46
N LEU A 22 3.65 -10.58 -20.18
CA LEU A 22 2.54 -10.98 -19.32
C LEU A 22 1.58 -9.84 -18.99
N TYR A 23 2.13 -8.66 -18.70
CA TYR A 23 1.33 -7.51 -18.27
C TYR A 23 0.78 -6.67 -19.43
N ALA A 24 1.21 -6.92 -20.67
CA ALA A 24 0.60 -6.37 -21.89
C ALA A 24 -0.60 -7.18 -22.43
N GLY A 25 -0.76 -8.42 -21.94
CA GLY A 25 -1.81 -9.33 -22.38
C GLY A 25 -3.15 -9.16 -21.67
N ALA A 26 -4.18 -9.85 -22.15
CA ALA A 26 -5.49 -9.85 -21.52
C ALA A 26 -5.44 -10.54 -20.14
N PRO A 27 -6.23 -10.09 -19.13
CA PRO A 27 -6.18 -10.65 -17.78
C PRO A 27 -6.54 -12.13 -17.71
N ALA A 28 -7.36 -12.61 -18.66
CA ALA A 28 -7.80 -14.00 -18.75
C ALA A 28 -6.68 -14.94 -19.21
N GLU A 29 -5.75 -14.45 -20.03
CA GLU A 29 -4.67 -15.25 -20.62
C GLU A 29 -3.44 -15.33 -19.71
N PHE A 30 -3.35 -14.46 -18.70
CA PHE A 30 -2.18 -14.30 -17.84
C PHE A 30 -1.61 -15.64 -17.33
N ILE A 31 -2.46 -16.52 -16.81
CA ILE A 31 -2.01 -17.81 -16.26
C ILE A 31 -1.51 -18.76 -17.34
N ALA A 32 -2.16 -18.79 -18.50
CA ALA A 32 -1.76 -19.62 -19.63
C ALA A 32 -0.41 -19.16 -20.18
N THR A 33 -0.27 -17.86 -20.44
CA THR A 33 0.97 -17.24 -20.93
C THR A 33 2.11 -17.42 -19.92
N ARG A 34 1.85 -17.24 -18.62
CA ARG A 34 2.88 -17.44 -17.57
C ARG A 34 3.35 -18.89 -17.55
N THR A 35 2.42 -19.83 -17.67
CA THR A 35 2.76 -21.26 -17.69
C THR A 35 3.61 -21.62 -18.92
N ALA A 36 3.29 -21.05 -20.08
CA ALA A 36 4.08 -21.24 -21.30
C ALA A 36 5.49 -20.66 -21.18
N LEU A 37 5.64 -19.45 -20.63
CA LEU A 37 6.93 -18.79 -20.42
C LEU A 37 7.80 -19.54 -19.40
N VAL A 38 7.22 -20.01 -18.30
CA VAL A 38 7.92 -20.87 -17.32
C VAL A 38 8.40 -22.16 -17.97
N LYS A 39 7.59 -22.76 -18.85
CA LYS A 39 7.97 -23.98 -19.57
C LYS A 39 9.12 -23.73 -20.55
N SER A 40 9.10 -22.61 -21.29
CA SER A 40 10.20 -22.22 -22.19
C SER A 40 11.49 -21.99 -21.43
N ALA A 41 11.45 -21.18 -20.38
CA ALA A 41 12.63 -20.88 -19.55
C ALA A 41 13.25 -22.15 -18.94
N LYS A 42 12.42 -23.13 -18.51
CA LYS A 42 12.92 -24.44 -18.05
C LYS A 42 13.58 -25.26 -19.17
N ALA A 43 13.02 -25.25 -20.38
CA ALA A 43 13.59 -25.95 -21.53
C ALA A 43 14.94 -25.36 -21.96
N GLU A 44 15.13 -24.06 -21.75
CA GLU A 44 16.37 -23.32 -22.02
C GLU A 44 17.39 -23.39 -20.88
N GLY A 45 17.10 -24.15 -19.81
CA GLY A 45 18.00 -24.34 -18.66
C GLY A 45 18.01 -23.18 -17.64
N GLN A 46 17.16 -22.17 -17.82
CA GLN A 46 17.07 -20.97 -16.98
C GLN A 46 16.17 -21.20 -15.76
N LYS A 47 16.63 -22.04 -14.82
CA LYS A 47 15.84 -22.52 -13.67
C LYS A 47 15.38 -21.40 -12.73
N GLU A 48 16.28 -20.49 -12.36
CA GLU A 48 15.97 -19.37 -11.46
C GLU A 48 15.05 -18.35 -12.16
N ALA A 49 15.29 -18.03 -13.44
CA ALA A 49 14.39 -17.19 -14.23
C ALA A 49 12.98 -17.80 -14.31
N ALA A 50 12.86 -19.10 -14.56
CA ALA A 50 11.57 -19.78 -14.59
C ALA A 50 10.83 -19.74 -13.24
N LYS A 51 11.57 -19.80 -12.13
CA LYS A 51 11.00 -19.64 -10.78
C LYS A 51 10.51 -18.22 -10.56
N SER A 52 11.30 -17.22 -10.95
CA SER A 52 10.95 -15.80 -10.87
C SER A 52 9.73 -15.46 -11.72
N ILE A 53 9.66 -15.93 -12.97
CA ILE A 53 8.48 -15.78 -13.85
C ILE A 53 7.26 -16.47 -13.24
N GLY A 54 7.43 -17.66 -12.67
CA GLY A 54 6.36 -18.39 -12.01
C GLY A 54 5.80 -17.68 -10.77
N ALA A 55 6.63 -16.88 -10.10
CA ALA A 55 6.24 -16.08 -8.93
C ALA A 55 5.48 -14.80 -9.28
N LEU A 56 5.45 -14.39 -10.56
CA LEU A 56 4.72 -13.20 -11.00
C LEU A 56 3.23 -13.36 -10.73
N ARG A 57 2.68 -12.36 -10.03
CA ARG A 57 1.27 -12.32 -9.62
C ARG A 57 0.42 -11.67 -10.70
N ARG A 58 -0.84 -12.10 -10.76
CA ARG A 58 -1.84 -11.47 -11.62
C ARG A 58 -2.05 -10.02 -11.16
N PRO A 59 -2.12 -9.05 -12.09
CA PRO A 59 -2.40 -7.67 -11.72
C PRO A 59 -3.83 -7.53 -11.18
N SER A 60 -4.06 -6.58 -10.28
CA SER A 60 -5.41 -6.11 -9.96
C SER A 60 -6.06 -5.45 -11.19
N VAL A 61 -7.37 -5.22 -11.17
CA VAL A 61 -8.09 -4.61 -12.30
C VAL A 61 -7.57 -3.20 -12.59
N ALA A 62 -7.35 -2.38 -11.56
CA ALA A 62 -6.75 -1.05 -11.70
C ALA A 62 -5.34 -1.11 -12.29
N ALA A 63 -4.49 -2.00 -11.75
CA ALA A 63 -3.11 -2.17 -12.21
C ALA A 63 -3.05 -2.65 -13.67
N TRP A 64 -3.92 -3.59 -14.05
CA TRP A 64 -4.02 -4.04 -15.44
C TRP A 64 -4.40 -2.91 -16.38
N ALA A 65 -5.45 -2.13 -16.06
CA ALA A 65 -5.88 -1.04 -16.93
C ALA A 65 -4.77 0.00 -17.15
N LEU A 66 -4.03 0.33 -16.08
CA LEU A 66 -2.87 1.23 -16.16
C LEU A 66 -1.71 0.63 -16.96
N ASN A 67 -1.40 -0.66 -16.78
CA ASN A 67 -0.36 -1.34 -17.58
C ASN A 67 -0.72 -1.31 -19.07
N GLN A 68 -1.98 -1.55 -19.42
CA GLN A 68 -2.43 -1.48 -20.81
C GLN A 68 -2.27 -0.08 -21.40
N LEU A 69 -2.57 0.99 -20.66
CA LEU A 69 -2.32 2.37 -21.14
C LEU A 69 -0.84 2.60 -21.47
N VAL A 70 0.07 2.08 -20.64
CA VAL A 70 1.51 2.16 -20.89
C VAL A 70 1.90 1.37 -22.13
N HIS A 71 1.44 0.13 -22.27
CA HIS A 71 1.77 -0.74 -23.42
C HIS A 71 1.15 -0.24 -24.73
N GLN A 72 0.01 0.44 -24.66
CA GLN A 72 -0.63 1.10 -25.81
C GLN A 72 -0.01 2.46 -26.15
N THR A 73 0.96 2.93 -25.35
CA THR A 73 1.58 4.26 -25.49
C THR A 73 0.53 5.37 -25.45
N ASP A 74 -0.45 5.26 -24.55
CA ASP A 74 -1.49 6.28 -24.39
C ASP A 74 -0.85 7.60 -23.93
N PRO A 75 -1.13 8.73 -24.60
CA PRO A 75 -0.51 10.02 -24.28
C PRO A 75 -0.75 10.46 -22.83
N VAL A 76 -1.81 9.99 -22.18
CA VAL A 76 -2.14 10.36 -20.79
C VAL A 76 -1.03 10.02 -19.81
N ILE A 77 -0.25 8.97 -20.08
CA ILE A 77 0.88 8.55 -19.22
C ILE A 77 2.02 9.56 -19.29
N GLU A 78 2.36 10.04 -20.48
CA GLU A 78 3.42 11.04 -20.66
C GLU A 78 2.98 12.42 -20.16
N GLU A 79 1.72 12.79 -20.38
CA GLU A 79 1.15 14.04 -19.83
C GLU A 79 1.19 14.04 -18.29
N LEU A 80 0.87 12.90 -17.66
CA LEU A 80 0.98 12.74 -16.21
C LEU A 80 2.43 12.86 -15.73
N ALA A 81 3.39 12.27 -16.44
CA ALA A 81 4.83 12.35 -16.13
C ALA A 81 5.35 13.80 -16.20
N VAL A 82 5.04 14.52 -17.27
CA VAL A 82 5.42 15.94 -17.45
C VAL A 82 4.83 16.80 -16.34
N LEU A 83 3.57 16.56 -15.96
CA LEU A 83 2.93 17.27 -14.87
C LEU A 83 3.54 16.94 -13.50
N GLY A 84 3.85 15.66 -13.26
CA GLY A 84 4.52 15.20 -12.04
C GLY A 84 5.87 15.88 -11.85
N ALA A 85 6.69 15.94 -12.90
CA ALA A 85 7.97 16.65 -12.87
C ALA A 85 7.80 18.14 -12.50
N ARG A 86 6.80 18.82 -13.07
CA ARG A 86 6.50 20.24 -12.75
C ARG A 86 6.03 20.42 -11.30
N LEU A 87 5.16 19.55 -10.80
CA LEU A 87 4.68 19.58 -9.42
C LEU A 87 5.80 19.32 -8.41
N ARG A 88 6.63 18.30 -8.64
CA ARG A 88 7.79 18.02 -7.79
C ARG A 88 8.82 19.15 -7.83
N HIS A 89 9.06 19.75 -8.99
CA HIS A 89 9.92 20.93 -9.12
C HIS A 89 9.39 22.10 -8.29
N ALA A 90 8.12 22.50 -8.48
CA ALA A 90 7.50 23.59 -7.70
C ALA A 90 7.53 23.32 -6.20
N THR A 91 7.30 22.06 -5.78
CA THR A 91 7.39 21.64 -4.38
C THR A 91 8.81 21.76 -3.83
N SER A 92 9.82 21.30 -4.58
CA SER A 92 11.23 21.39 -4.18
C SER A 92 11.74 22.83 -4.11
N ALA A 93 11.20 23.72 -4.95
CA ALA A 93 11.50 25.14 -4.99
C ALA A 93 10.69 25.96 -3.96
N LEU A 94 9.75 25.34 -3.24
CA LEU A 94 8.81 26.01 -2.32
C LEU A 94 7.95 27.10 -3.00
N ASP A 95 7.65 26.92 -4.28
CA ASP A 95 6.83 27.84 -5.08
C ASP A 95 5.33 27.61 -4.84
N ALA A 96 4.79 28.30 -3.84
CA ALA A 96 3.37 28.19 -3.48
C ALA A 96 2.41 28.65 -4.60
N SER A 97 2.81 29.65 -5.40
CA SER A 97 2.05 30.11 -6.57
C SER A 97 1.99 29.04 -7.65
N GLY A 98 3.13 28.47 -8.02
CA GLY A 98 3.21 27.39 -9.01
C GLY A 98 2.43 26.15 -8.59
N ILE A 99 2.48 25.76 -7.31
CA ILE A 99 1.65 24.66 -6.79
C ILE A 99 0.15 24.96 -6.94
N THR A 100 -0.25 26.21 -6.66
CA THR A 100 -1.65 26.63 -6.77
C THR A 100 -2.12 26.62 -8.23
N GLU A 101 -1.30 27.13 -9.15
CA GLU A 101 -1.59 27.14 -10.59
C GLU A 101 -1.71 25.73 -11.17
N LEU A 102 -0.92 24.77 -10.66
CA LEU A 102 -0.93 23.38 -11.12
C LEU A 102 -2.09 22.54 -10.57
N ARG A 103 -2.92 23.06 -9.65
CA ARG A 103 -4.07 22.31 -9.09
C ARG A 103 -5.09 21.92 -10.18
N GLY A 104 -5.47 22.86 -11.04
CA GLY A 104 -6.41 22.60 -12.14
C GLY A 104 -5.88 21.55 -13.13
N PRO A 105 -4.66 21.72 -13.66
CA PRO A 105 -3.99 20.71 -14.49
C PRO A 105 -3.90 19.33 -13.82
N ARG A 106 -3.62 19.27 -12.52
CA ARG A 106 -3.60 18.02 -11.74
C ARG A 106 -4.94 17.31 -11.77
N ASP A 107 -6.02 18.02 -11.43
CA ASP A 107 -7.34 17.40 -11.37
C ASP A 107 -7.80 16.94 -12.78
N ALA A 108 -7.47 17.70 -13.82
CA ALA A 108 -7.75 17.34 -15.21
C ALA A 108 -6.97 16.09 -15.66
N ALA A 109 -5.66 16.00 -15.36
CA ALA A 109 -4.84 14.85 -15.71
C ALA A 109 -5.30 13.57 -15.00
N LEU A 110 -5.68 13.66 -13.72
CA LEU A 110 -6.23 12.52 -12.98
C LEU A 110 -7.58 12.06 -13.55
N ALA A 111 -8.45 12.99 -13.94
CA ALA A 111 -9.71 12.65 -14.59
C ALA A 111 -9.49 11.99 -15.96
N ALA A 112 -8.54 12.49 -16.75
CA ALA A 112 -8.16 11.90 -18.03
C ALA A 112 -7.60 10.48 -17.86
N LEU A 113 -6.76 10.25 -16.85
CA LEU A 113 -6.21 8.92 -16.54
C LEU A 113 -7.31 7.91 -16.21
N VAL A 114 -8.27 8.29 -15.35
CA VAL A 114 -9.41 7.43 -15.00
C VAL A 114 -10.28 7.15 -16.22
N ALA A 115 -10.56 8.15 -17.05
CA ALA A 115 -11.35 7.99 -18.26
C ALA A 115 -10.65 7.06 -19.29
N ALA A 116 -9.34 7.19 -19.45
CA ALA A 116 -8.55 6.32 -20.32
C ALA A 116 -8.54 4.87 -19.80
N ALA A 117 -8.37 4.67 -18.49
CA ALA A 117 -8.44 3.34 -17.88
C ALA A 117 -9.83 2.71 -18.04
N ALA A 118 -10.90 3.51 -17.90
CA ALA A 118 -12.27 3.04 -18.12
C ALA A 118 -12.51 2.63 -19.59
N ARG A 119 -11.92 3.35 -20.56
CA ARG A 119 -11.95 2.97 -21.98
C ARG A 119 -11.28 1.62 -22.21
N VAL A 120 -10.08 1.43 -21.68
CA VAL A 120 -9.35 0.15 -21.77
C VAL A 120 -10.19 -1.01 -21.21
N ALA A 121 -10.84 -0.81 -20.06
CA ALA A 121 -11.72 -1.83 -19.49
C ALA A 121 -12.93 -2.11 -20.38
N ALA A 122 -13.53 -1.06 -20.97
CA ALA A 122 -14.68 -1.19 -21.87
C ALA A 122 -14.32 -1.95 -23.16
N ASP A 123 -13.12 -1.74 -23.70
CA ASP A 123 -12.63 -2.46 -24.89
C ASP A 123 -12.46 -3.97 -24.61
N ASP A 124 -12.21 -4.36 -23.37
CA ASP A 124 -12.19 -5.76 -22.89
C ASP A 124 -13.58 -6.26 -22.40
N GLY A 125 -14.64 -5.48 -22.64
CA GLY A 125 -16.02 -5.83 -22.27
C GLY A 125 -16.34 -5.69 -20.77
N GLN A 126 -15.48 -5.03 -20.01
CA GLN A 126 -15.63 -4.81 -18.57
C GLN A 126 -16.03 -3.37 -18.27
N LYS A 127 -16.60 -3.14 -17.08
CA LYS A 127 -16.81 -1.79 -16.54
C LYS A 127 -16.03 -1.65 -15.24
N LEU A 128 -15.29 -0.55 -15.11
CA LEU A 128 -14.67 -0.23 -13.83
C LEU A 128 -15.74 0.13 -12.82
N THR A 129 -15.59 -0.36 -11.59
CA THR A 129 -16.41 0.07 -10.47
C THR A 129 -15.84 1.38 -9.91
N ALA A 130 -16.64 2.15 -9.18
CA ALA A 130 -16.16 3.38 -8.54
C ALA A 130 -14.95 3.15 -7.62
N ALA A 131 -14.85 1.99 -6.99
CA ALA A 131 -13.69 1.61 -6.18
C ALA A 131 -12.42 1.44 -7.03
N VAL A 132 -12.52 0.80 -8.19
CA VAL A 132 -11.39 0.61 -9.11
C VAL A 132 -10.98 1.93 -9.78
N GLU A 133 -11.95 2.79 -10.11
CA GLU A 133 -11.66 4.15 -10.58
C GLU A 133 -10.91 4.97 -9.53
N ALA A 134 -11.27 4.84 -8.25
CA ALA A 134 -10.55 5.47 -7.15
C ALA A 134 -9.11 4.94 -7.02
N GLU A 135 -8.90 3.62 -7.13
CA GLU A 135 -7.55 3.01 -7.13
C GLU A 135 -6.67 3.52 -8.28
N VAL A 136 -7.23 3.67 -9.49
CA VAL A 136 -6.54 4.26 -10.65
C VAL A 136 -6.14 5.70 -10.34
N ARG A 137 -7.07 6.48 -9.77
CA ARG A 137 -6.82 7.87 -9.37
C ARG A 137 -5.74 7.98 -8.31
N ASP A 138 -5.78 7.14 -7.28
CA ASP A 138 -4.78 7.12 -6.20
C ASP A 138 -3.39 6.78 -6.73
N THR A 139 -3.32 5.86 -7.70
CA THR A 139 -2.06 5.54 -8.38
C THR A 139 -1.51 6.75 -9.15
N GLY A 140 -2.38 7.47 -9.85
CA GLY A 140 -2.01 8.72 -10.52
C GLY A 140 -1.54 9.80 -9.54
N ILE A 141 -2.18 9.92 -8.37
CA ILE A 141 -1.76 10.85 -7.31
C ILE A 141 -0.35 10.49 -6.81
N ALA A 142 -0.08 9.20 -6.59
CA ALA A 142 1.24 8.73 -6.19
C ALA A 142 2.32 9.05 -7.24
N ALA A 143 2.04 8.78 -8.51
CA ALA A 143 2.97 9.09 -9.61
C ALA A 143 3.26 10.60 -9.75
N LEU A 144 2.26 11.46 -9.53
CA LEU A 144 2.49 12.91 -9.54
C LEU A 144 3.35 13.39 -8.36
N ALA A 145 3.26 12.72 -7.21
CA ALA A 145 3.96 13.11 -6.00
C ALA A 145 5.40 12.58 -5.92
N ASP A 146 5.68 11.41 -6.50
CA ASP A 146 6.95 10.68 -6.35
C ASP A 146 7.45 10.16 -7.70
N GLU A 147 8.71 10.48 -8.02
CA GLU A 147 9.40 10.02 -9.23
C GLU A 147 9.58 8.50 -9.26
N ALA A 148 9.77 7.85 -8.11
CA ALA A 148 9.86 6.40 -8.04
C ALA A 148 8.51 5.74 -8.36
N ALA A 149 7.41 6.29 -7.83
CA ALA A 149 6.06 5.83 -8.15
C ALA A 149 5.73 6.02 -9.64
N GLU A 150 6.13 7.16 -10.22
CA GLU A 150 6.02 7.41 -11.65
C GLU A 150 6.79 6.37 -12.48
N ALA A 151 8.06 6.08 -12.12
CA ALA A 151 8.87 5.10 -12.82
C ALA A 151 8.25 3.69 -12.76
N VAL A 152 7.67 3.31 -11.62
CA VAL A 152 6.97 2.04 -11.47
C VAL A 152 5.71 2.00 -12.33
N LEU A 153 4.89 3.06 -12.38
CA LEU A 153 3.75 3.14 -13.29
C LEU A 153 4.21 3.01 -14.75
N ARG A 154 5.22 3.78 -15.16
CA ARG A 154 5.78 3.78 -16.53
C ARG A 154 6.43 2.45 -16.92
N SER A 155 6.76 1.59 -15.97
CA SER A 155 7.25 0.24 -16.28
C SER A 155 6.20 -0.63 -16.96
N GLY A 156 4.91 -0.34 -16.78
CA GLY A 156 3.80 -1.15 -17.30
C GLY A 156 3.71 -2.55 -16.67
N THR A 157 4.27 -2.73 -15.47
CA THR A 157 4.31 -4.02 -14.75
C THR A 157 3.70 -3.97 -13.35
N LEU A 158 2.76 -3.05 -13.11
CA LEU A 158 2.05 -2.93 -11.84
C LEU A 158 1.30 -4.22 -11.51
N THR A 159 1.42 -4.67 -10.26
CA THR A 159 0.65 -5.81 -9.74
C THR A 159 -0.55 -5.36 -8.91
N ARG A 160 -0.46 -4.19 -8.27
CA ARG A 160 -1.51 -3.54 -7.49
C ARG A 160 -1.50 -2.03 -7.73
N ALA A 161 -2.58 -1.36 -7.34
CA ALA A 161 -2.63 0.10 -7.31
C ALA A 161 -1.57 0.66 -6.34
N LEU A 162 -1.05 1.84 -6.67
CA LEU A 162 -0.22 2.64 -5.77
C LEU A 162 -1.12 3.56 -4.96
N SER A 163 -0.76 3.82 -3.71
CA SER A 163 -1.42 4.83 -2.89
C SER A 163 -0.37 5.74 -2.27
N TYR A 164 -0.71 7.03 -2.24
CA TYR A 164 0.11 8.05 -1.60
C TYR A 164 -0.47 8.36 -0.22
N SER A 165 0.20 7.90 0.84
CA SER A 165 -0.10 8.39 2.18
C SER A 165 0.65 9.72 2.36
N GLY A 166 -0.05 10.77 2.82
CA GLY A 166 0.43 12.16 2.86
C GLY A 166 1.65 12.46 3.76
N PHE A 167 2.41 11.44 4.14
CA PHE A 167 3.70 11.53 4.81
C PHE A 167 4.63 10.55 4.11
N GLY A 168 5.54 11.08 3.29
CA GLY A 168 6.38 10.34 2.35
C GLY A 168 6.95 9.03 2.89
N GLU A 169 6.34 7.95 2.45
CA GLU A 169 6.95 6.68 2.04
C GLU A 169 5.86 5.97 1.25
N VAL A 170 6.03 5.93 -0.07
CA VAL A 170 5.23 5.03 -0.91
C VAL A 170 5.78 3.63 -0.66
N ASP A 171 4.93 2.65 -0.34
CA ASP A 171 5.36 1.25 -0.31
C ASP A 171 5.59 0.76 -1.75
N VAL A 172 6.79 1.04 -2.26
CA VAL A 172 7.28 0.64 -3.58
C VAL A 172 7.82 -0.81 -3.54
N SER A 173 8.03 -1.36 -2.35
CA SER A 173 8.65 -2.68 -2.11
C SER A 173 7.77 -3.84 -2.60
N GLU A 174 6.45 -3.65 -2.61
CA GLU A 174 5.49 -4.66 -3.08
C GLU A 174 4.79 -4.31 -4.40
N ALA A 175 4.98 -3.10 -4.93
CA ALA A 175 4.22 -2.61 -6.08
C ALA A 175 4.93 -2.78 -7.45
N ALA A 176 6.25 -3.01 -7.44
CA ALA A 176 7.00 -3.46 -8.60
C ALA A 176 7.40 -4.94 -8.43
N ALA A 177 7.37 -5.72 -9.51
CA ALA A 177 7.84 -7.10 -9.46
C ALA A 177 9.36 -7.15 -9.21
N THR A 178 9.77 -7.18 -7.95
CA THR A 178 11.14 -7.50 -7.51
C THR A 178 11.08 -8.45 -6.31
N THR A 179 11.90 -9.49 -6.37
CA THR A 179 11.90 -10.64 -5.46
C THR A 179 12.71 -10.41 -4.18
N ARG A 180 12.17 -10.79 -3.00
CA ARG A 180 12.89 -11.55 -1.95
C ARG A 180 11.95 -12.02 -0.81
N THR A 181 11.72 -13.33 -0.79
CA THR A 181 11.48 -14.24 0.36
C THR A 181 10.62 -13.82 1.57
N GLY A 182 9.53 -14.55 1.81
CA GLY A 182 8.90 -14.72 3.13
C GLY A 182 7.44 -15.19 3.08
N VAL A 183 7.20 -16.49 3.16
CA VAL A 183 5.86 -17.12 3.20
C VAL A 183 5.29 -17.07 4.63
N VAL A 184 4.00 -16.72 4.79
CA VAL A 184 3.06 -17.45 5.68
C VAL A 184 1.68 -17.49 5.02
N LEU A 185 1.22 -18.71 4.73
CA LEU A 185 -0.15 -19.09 4.42
C LEU A 185 -0.85 -19.43 5.74
N THR A 186 -2.11 -19.00 5.92
CA THR A 186 -3.05 -19.78 6.72
C THR A 186 -4.44 -19.75 6.08
N SER A 187 -4.93 -20.94 5.76
CA SER A 187 -6.27 -21.28 5.30
C SER A 187 -7.04 -21.86 6.47
N ILE A 188 -8.35 -21.59 6.58
CA ILE A 188 -9.31 -22.46 7.27
C ILE A 188 -10.63 -22.56 6.45
N PRO A 189 -11.30 -23.73 6.40
CA PRO A 189 -12.25 -24.13 5.36
C PRO A 189 -13.72 -24.34 5.83
N GLY A 190 -14.66 -24.40 4.86
CA GLY A 190 -15.97 -25.08 4.95
C GLY A 190 -17.08 -24.33 5.71
N GLY A 191 -18.38 -24.41 5.37
CA GLY A 191 -19.07 -25.41 4.56
C GLY A 191 -20.52 -25.06 4.25
N ARG A 192 -21.16 -26.01 3.56
CA ARG A 192 -22.46 -25.99 2.91
C ARG A 192 -23.49 -26.78 3.73
N ALA A 193 -24.68 -26.23 3.92
CA ALA A 193 -25.97 -26.91 4.13
C ALA A 193 -27.05 -25.82 3.95
N GLY A 194 -28.22 -26.00 3.36
CA GLY A 194 -29.05 -27.16 3.15
C GLY A 194 -30.49 -26.67 3.36
N HIS A 195 -31.25 -26.56 2.27
CA HIS A 195 -32.64 -26.12 2.22
C HIS A 195 -33.57 -27.33 2.45
N THR A 196 -34.64 -27.17 3.23
CA THR A 196 -36.05 -27.54 2.91
C THR A 196 -36.97 -27.39 4.14
N GLY A 197 -37.97 -26.50 4.05
CA GLY A 197 -39.33 -26.73 4.60
C GLY A 197 -40.14 -27.58 3.61
N PRO A 198 -41.42 -27.95 3.83
CA PRO A 198 -42.59 -27.11 4.23
C PRO A 198 -43.44 -27.81 5.33
N GLY A 199 -44.58 -27.37 5.89
CA GLY A 199 -45.70 -26.47 5.54
C GLY A 199 -47.03 -27.24 5.72
N ASP A 200 -48.01 -26.65 6.44
CA ASP A 200 -49.39 -27.14 6.73
C ASP A 200 -50.17 -27.53 5.43
N VAL A 201 -51.30 -28.27 5.37
CA VAL A 201 -52.64 -28.17 6.03
C VAL A 201 -53.56 -29.33 5.53
N GLU A 202 -54.51 -29.73 6.39
CA GLU A 202 -55.94 -30.11 6.19
C GLU A 202 -56.46 -31.37 5.44
N ASP A 203 -57.44 -31.96 6.17
CA ASP A 203 -58.74 -32.56 5.81
C ASP A 203 -58.94 -34.02 5.39
N GLY A 204 -59.94 -34.66 6.01
CA GLY A 204 -60.64 -35.83 5.47
C GLY A 204 -61.28 -36.80 6.48
N GLU A 205 -62.56 -36.58 6.77
CA GLU A 205 -63.56 -37.35 7.55
C GLU A 205 -63.65 -38.89 7.29
N ALA A 206 -64.18 -39.65 8.28
CA ALA A 206 -65.38 -40.51 8.14
C ALA A 206 -65.75 -41.31 9.42
N GLU A 207 -67.06 -41.49 9.60
CA GLU A 207 -67.84 -41.99 10.76
C GLU A 207 -67.90 -43.53 11.01
N GLY A 208 -68.37 -43.87 12.22
CA GLY A 208 -69.35 -44.97 12.54
C GLY A 208 -68.75 -46.33 12.97
N THR A 209 -69.28 -47.12 13.92
CA THR A 209 -70.59 -47.19 14.60
C THR A 209 -70.46 -48.11 15.85
N GLU A 210 -71.37 -47.93 16.83
CA GLU A 210 -71.92 -48.79 17.92
C GLU A 210 -71.63 -50.32 17.95
N ALA A 211 -71.76 -51.12 19.03
CA ALA A 211 -72.04 -51.00 20.47
C ALA A 211 -71.94 -52.42 21.12
N ASP A 212 -71.85 -52.44 22.46
CA ASP A 212 -72.41 -53.40 23.43
C ASP A 212 -71.82 -54.82 23.64
N GLY A 213 -71.79 -55.26 24.91
CA GLY A 213 -71.54 -56.66 25.30
C GLY A 213 -70.86 -56.90 26.65
N ALA A 214 -71.67 -57.24 27.65
CA ALA A 214 -71.39 -57.34 29.09
C ALA A 214 -70.51 -58.53 29.61
N GLU A 215 -69.91 -58.25 30.78
CA GLU A 215 -69.56 -59.06 31.96
C GLU A 215 -69.49 -60.60 31.96
N ALA A 216 -68.47 -61.15 32.65
CA ALA A 216 -68.62 -61.88 33.93
C ALA A 216 -67.25 -62.23 34.57
N GLY A 217 -67.20 -62.20 35.92
CA GLY A 217 -66.03 -62.30 36.80
C GLY A 217 -65.26 -63.62 36.81
N GLY A 218 -64.25 -63.85 37.66
CA GLY A 218 -63.77 -63.17 38.85
C GLY A 218 -62.96 -64.18 39.69
N ALA A 219 -62.10 -63.65 40.58
CA ALA A 219 -61.47 -64.29 41.74
C ALA A 219 -60.11 -65.00 41.58
N GLU A 220 -59.04 -64.21 41.69
CA GLU A 220 -57.85 -64.43 42.54
C GLU A 220 -57.29 -63.02 42.82
N GLY A 221 -56.99 -62.54 44.02
CA GLY A 221 -56.91 -63.23 45.30
C GLY A 221 -55.70 -62.77 46.10
N VAL A 222 -55.62 -61.47 46.43
CA VAL A 222 -54.93 -60.90 47.60
C VAL A 222 -53.44 -61.24 47.78
N LEU A 223 -52.62 -60.71 46.87
CA LEU A 223 -51.26 -60.20 47.16
C LEU A 223 -50.93 -58.91 46.35
N ASP A 224 -51.75 -58.57 45.35
CA ASP A 224 -51.55 -57.46 44.40
C ASP A 224 -51.67 -56.07 45.02
N GLU A 225 -52.61 -55.83 45.93
CA GLU A 225 -52.91 -54.47 46.43
C GLU A 225 -51.82 -53.84 47.33
N ALA A 226 -50.90 -54.66 47.86
CA ALA A 226 -49.76 -54.18 48.63
C ALA A 226 -48.49 -54.05 47.78
N GLU A 227 -48.40 -54.75 46.64
CA GLU A 227 -47.32 -54.60 45.65
C GLU A 227 -47.62 -53.43 44.69
N ASP A 228 -48.87 -53.19 44.31
CA ASP A 228 -49.28 -52.11 43.39
C ASP A 228 -49.15 -50.72 44.03
N ALA A 229 -49.47 -50.59 45.33
CA ALA A 229 -49.27 -49.35 46.08
C ALA A 229 -47.78 -49.04 46.35
N THR A 230 -46.93 -50.07 46.53
CA THR A 230 -45.47 -49.88 46.63
C THR A 230 -44.81 -49.66 45.27
N ALA A 231 -45.37 -50.22 44.19
CA ALA A 231 -44.90 -50.02 42.83
C ALA A 231 -45.21 -48.60 42.33
N GLU A 232 -46.39 -48.04 42.64
CA GLU A 232 -46.69 -46.63 42.34
C GLU A 232 -45.86 -45.65 43.19
N GLU A 233 -45.56 -45.97 44.46
CA GLU A 233 -44.63 -45.17 45.28
C GLU A 233 -43.20 -45.23 44.72
N ASP A 234 -42.69 -46.41 44.35
CA ASP A 234 -41.37 -46.60 43.74
C ASP A 234 -41.25 -45.91 42.37
N ASP A 235 -42.28 -45.97 41.51
CA ASP A 235 -42.30 -45.26 40.21
C ASP A 235 -42.32 -43.74 40.41
N SER A 236 -43.03 -43.23 41.43
CA SER A 236 -43.04 -41.79 41.75
C SER A 236 -41.70 -41.29 42.30
N GLU A 237 -40.97 -42.13 43.05
CA GLU A 237 -39.62 -41.83 43.53
C GLU A 237 -38.60 -41.84 42.39
N LEU A 238 -38.73 -42.76 41.43
CA LEU A 238 -37.89 -42.83 40.24
C LEU A 238 -38.09 -41.61 39.31
N ASP A 239 -39.34 -41.20 39.07
CA ASP A 239 -39.66 -39.99 38.30
C ASP A 239 -39.11 -38.73 38.99
N GLY A 240 -39.22 -38.65 40.33
CA GLY A 240 -38.62 -37.58 41.12
C GLY A 240 -37.09 -37.55 41.04
N ALA A 241 -36.45 -38.72 41.05
CA ALA A 241 -35.00 -38.84 40.89
C ALA A 241 -34.53 -38.46 39.48
N GLN A 242 -35.28 -38.85 38.44
CA GLN A 242 -34.99 -38.45 37.05
C GLN A 242 -35.16 -36.94 36.84
N ALA A 243 -36.22 -36.33 37.37
CA ALA A 243 -36.41 -34.89 37.30
C ALA A 243 -35.28 -34.11 38.00
N LEU A 244 -34.79 -34.61 39.14
CA LEU A 244 -33.64 -34.04 39.83
C LEU A 244 -32.34 -34.19 39.03
N GLN A 245 -32.15 -35.32 38.37
CA GLN A 245 -30.98 -35.58 37.53
C GLN A 245 -30.99 -34.69 36.28
N ASP A 246 -32.13 -34.55 35.61
CA ASP A 246 -32.29 -33.65 34.47
C ASP A 246 -32.03 -32.19 34.88
N ALA A 247 -32.59 -31.74 36.00
CA ALA A 247 -32.33 -30.42 36.56
C ALA A 247 -30.85 -30.21 36.90
N ALA A 248 -30.17 -31.23 37.44
CA ALA A 248 -28.73 -31.17 37.72
C ALA A 248 -27.90 -31.04 36.43
N THR A 249 -28.25 -31.78 35.36
CA THR A 249 -27.55 -31.65 34.07
C THR A 249 -27.77 -30.29 33.44
N GLU A 250 -28.96 -29.70 33.57
CA GLU A 250 -29.24 -28.38 33.03
C GLU A 250 -28.46 -27.29 33.76
N LEU A 251 -28.40 -27.37 35.08
CA LEU A 251 -27.62 -26.44 35.90
C LEU A 251 -26.12 -26.54 35.61
N GLU A 252 -25.62 -27.73 35.29
CA GLU A 252 -24.24 -27.94 34.85
C GLU A 252 -23.99 -27.34 33.45
N ARG A 253 -24.94 -27.47 32.50
CA ARG A 253 -24.87 -26.80 31.19
C ARG A 253 -24.86 -25.27 31.33
N GLU A 254 -25.76 -24.71 32.11
CA GLU A 254 -25.80 -23.27 32.38
C GLU A 254 -24.49 -22.77 32.99
N ARG A 255 -23.92 -23.53 33.93
CA ARG A 255 -22.63 -23.21 34.52
C ARG A 255 -21.50 -23.24 33.48
N THR A 256 -21.46 -24.24 32.62
CA THR A 256 -20.43 -24.30 31.55
C THR A 256 -20.54 -23.13 30.59
N LEU A 257 -21.75 -22.76 30.18
CA LEU A 257 -21.99 -21.58 29.33
C LEU A 257 -21.53 -20.29 30.01
N ALA A 258 -21.83 -20.11 31.30
CA ALA A 258 -21.36 -18.94 32.05
C ALA A 258 -19.83 -18.90 32.18
N GLU A 259 -19.18 -20.05 32.41
CA GLU A 259 -17.72 -20.16 32.43
C GLU A 259 -17.11 -19.79 31.06
N GLU A 260 -17.68 -20.27 29.96
CA GLU A 260 -17.27 -19.92 28.59
C GLU A 260 -17.44 -18.43 28.27
N GLU A 261 -18.57 -17.82 28.66
CA GLU A 261 -18.82 -16.39 28.46
C GLU A 261 -17.82 -15.52 29.23
N THR A 262 -17.51 -15.90 30.48
CA THR A 262 -16.50 -15.18 31.29
C THR A 262 -15.10 -15.32 30.71
N ALA A 263 -14.73 -16.50 30.19
CA ALA A 263 -13.46 -16.71 29.52
C ALA A 263 -13.35 -15.85 28.24
N ALA A 264 -14.41 -15.82 27.42
CA ALA A 264 -14.48 -14.99 26.22
C ALA A 264 -14.45 -13.48 26.55
N ALA A 265 -15.04 -13.06 27.68
CA ALA A 265 -14.94 -11.68 28.15
C ALA A 265 -13.50 -11.31 28.58
N GLN A 266 -12.82 -12.19 29.31
CA GLN A 266 -11.43 -11.99 29.72
C GLN A 266 -10.46 -11.94 28.53
N GLU A 267 -10.67 -12.78 27.51
CA GLU A 267 -9.88 -12.75 26.29
C GLU A 267 -10.06 -11.42 25.54
N ARG A 268 -11.30 -10.94 25.40
CA ARG A 268 -11.59 -9.62 24.83
C ARG A 268 -10.92 -8.49 25.61
N GLU A 269 -10.96 -8.53 26.94
CA GLU A 269 -10.32 -7.51 27.79
C GLU A 269 -8.79 -7.51 27.62
N ARG A 270 -8.16 -8.69 27.56
CA ARG A 270 -6.73 -8.83 27.25
C ARG A 270 -6.39 -8.25 25.88
N GLY A 271 -7.17 -8.59 24.85
CA GLY A 271 -7.00 -8.06 23.50
C GLY A 271 -7.13 -6.52 23.45
N ILE A 272 -8.07 -5.94 24.20
CA ILE A 272 -8.21 -4.49 24.33
C ILE A 272 -6.99 -3.87 25.02
N ALA A 273 -6.48 -4.50 26.09
CA ALA A 273 -5.30 -4.01 26.80
C ALA A 273 -4.04 -4.03 25.92
N GLU A 274 -3.84 -5.10 25.16
CA GLU A 274 -2.74 -5.24 24.18
C GLU A 274 -2.86 -4.19 23.07
N ALA A 275 -4.06 -4.03 22.50
CA ALA A 275 -4.31 -3.01 21.47
C ALA A 275 -4.03 -1.59 22.00
N LYS A 276 -4.43 -1.27 23.24
CA LYS A 276 -4.12 0.02 23.87
C LYS A 276 -2.62 0.22 24.06
N ALA A 277 -1.88 -0.81 24.49
CA ALA A 277 -0.43 -0.74 24.64
C ALA A 277 0.28 -0.55 23.27
N ALA A 278 -0.21 -1.22 22.23
CA ALA A 278 0.30 -1.06 20.88
C ALA A 278 0.06 0.36 20.33
N VAL A 279 -1.14 0.91 20.52
CA VAL A 279 -1.47 2.30 20.15
C VAL A 279 -0.57 3.28 20.88
N HIS A 280 -0.39 3.13 22.19
CA HIS A 280 0.48 4.02 22.97
C HIS A 280 1.93 3.99 22.46
N THR A 281 2.45 2.81 22.13
CA THR A 281 3.80 2.64 21.56
C THR A 281 3.91 3.33 20.20
N ALA A 282 2.90 3.17 19.34
CA ALA A 282 2.86 3.83 18.04
C ALA A 282 2.79 5.36 18.17
N GLU A 283 2.02 5.90 19.12
CA GLU A 283 1.96 7.34 19.39
C GLU A 283 3.32 7.89 19.84
N GLN A 284 4.05 7.17 20.71
CA GLN A 284 5.40 7.56 21.11
C GLN A 284 6.37 7.59 19.92
N GLU A 285 6.32 6.59 19.05
CA GLU A 285 7.15 6.55 17.83
C GLU A 285 6.81 7.69 16.86
N VAL A 286 5.52 7.97 16.66
CA VAL A 286 5.09 9.14 15.86
C VAL A 286 5.61 10.43 16.48
N GLY A 287 5.55 10.58 17.81
CA GLY A 287 6.11 11.72 18.53
C GLY A 287 7.62 11.88 18.30
N ARG A 288 8.40 10.80 18.42
CA ARG A 288 9.85 10.79 18.16
C ARG A 288 10.18 11.18 16.73
N ARG A 289 9.46 10.61 15.75
CA ARG A 289 9.65 10.92 14.33
C ARG A 289 9.34 12.39 14.02
N ARG A 290 8.25 12.94 14.57
CA ARG A 290 7.91 14.37 14.42
C ARG A 290 8.99 15.28 15.01
N ALA A 291 9.48 15.00 16.21
CA ALA A 291 10.56 15.76 16.82
C ALA A 291 11.85 15.71 15.99
N SER A 292 12.18 14.56 15.40
CA SER A 292 13.33 14.42 14.49
C SER A 292 13.20 15.28 13.23
N VAL A 293 12.01 15.28 12.61
CA VAL A 293 11.71 16.12 11.44
C VAL A 293 11.82 17.60 11.77
N GLU A 294 11.29 18.04 12.91
CA GLU A 294 11.39 19.43 13.36
C GLU A 294 12.86 19.84 13.61
N ALA A 295 13.64 18.98 14.27
CA ALA A 295 15.06 19.21 14.48
C ALA A 295 15.85 19.29 13.15
N ALA A 296 15.50 18.46 12.17
CA ALA A 296 16.10 18.51 10.83
C ALA A 296 15.74 19.81 10.09
N ARG A 297 14.48 20.25 10.17
CA ARG A 297 14.02 21.53 9.60
C ARG A 297 14.78 22.72 10.20
N ASN A 298 14.88 22.78 11.52
CA ASN A 298 15.61 23.85 12.22
C ASN A 298 17.10 23.87 11.82
N ARG A 299 17.72 22.70 11.64
CA ARG A 299 19.09 22.61 11.13
C ARG A 299 19.20 23.17 9.71
N THR A 300 18.31 22.78 8.80
CA THR A 300 18.33 23.29 7.42
C THR A 300 18.12 24.80 7.34
N GLU A 301 17.25 25.36 8.17
CA GLU A 301 17.02 26.81 8.24
C GLU A 301 18.25 27.55 8.75
N ALA A 302 18.88 27.04 9.83
CA ALA A 302 20.13 27.60 10.33
C ALA A 302 21.26 27.56 9.27
N THR A 303 21.35 26.46 8.49
CA THR A 303 22.31 26.36 7.39
C THR A 303 22.02 27.39 6.29
N ARG A 304 20.75 27.60 5.90
CA ARG A 304 20.38 28.62 4.92
C ARG A 304 20.74 30.03 5.38
N GLN A 305 20.44 30.38 6.62
CA GLN A 305 20.83 31.66 7.20
C GLN A 305 22.35 31.85 7.20
N ARG A 306 23.11 30.77 7.44
CA ARG A 306 24.58 30.81 7.37
C ARG A 306 25.08 31.04 5.94
N ILE A 307 24.48 30.39 4.94
CA ILE A 307 24.80 30.59 3.53
C ILE A 307 24.55 32.04 3.13
N GLN A 308 23.36 32.59 3.43
CA GLN A 308 23.02 33.98 3.12
C GLN A 308 24.01 34.97 3.73
N LYS A 309 24.43 34.74 4.98
CA LYS A 309 25.46 35.56 5.63
C LYS A 309 26.81 35.47 4.91
N LEU A 310 27.20 34.28 4.47
CA LEU A 310 28.46 34.09 3.74
C LEU A 310 28.41 34.74 2.35
N GLU A 311 27.27 34.71 1.67
CA GLU A 311 27.07 35.39 0.38
C GLU A 311 27.22 36.90 0.53
N GLN A 312 26.60 37.50 1.57
CA GLN A 312 26.76 38.92 1.85
C GLN A 312 28.22 39.31 2.17
N GLN A 313 28.93 38.44 2.90
CA GLN A 313 30.36 38.63 3.17
C GLN A 313 31.19 38.53 1.89
N LEU A 314 30.86 37.61 0.99
CA LEU A 314 31.53 37.45 -0.30
C LEU A 314 31.29 38.65 -1.21
N GLU A 315 30.07 39.19 -1.24
CA GLU A 315 29.74 40.40 -2.01
C GLU A 315 30.53 41.61 -1.50
N THR A 316 30.61 41.78 -0.18
CA THR A 316 31.40 42.85 0.44
C THR A 316 32.89 42.71 0.07
N ALA A 317 33.45 41.51 0.18
CA ALA A 317 34.85 41.26 -0.17
C ALA A 317 35.14 41.51 -1.66
N ARG A 318 34.18 41.21 -2.56
CA ARG A 318 34.31 41.51 -4.00
C ARG A 318 34.32 43.01 -4.27
N ALA A 319 33.47 43.78 -3.60
CA ALA A 319 33.46 45.24 -3.72
C ALA A 319 34.79 45.86 -3.22
N GLU A 320 35.34 45.32 -2.13
CA GLU A 320 36.66 45.74 -1.63
C GLU A 320 37.80 45.42 -2.61
N ASP A 321 37.76 44.25 -3.27
CA ASP A 321 38.74 43.87 -4.30
C ASP A 321 38.64 44.76 -5.54
N GLU A 322 37.43 45.08 -5.99
CA GLU A 322 37.20 45.99 -7.13
C GLU A 322 37.76 47.40 -6.86
N ASP A 323 37.48 47.97 -5.68
CA ASP A 323 38.04 49.26 -5.26
C ASP A 323 39.58 49.21 -5.14
N ALA A 324 40.15 48.09 -4.66
CA ALA A 324 41.60 47.91 -4.62
C ALA A 324 42.22 47.84 -6.03
N LEU A 325 41.56 47.18 -6.99
CA LEU A 325 42.00 47.12 -8.39
C LEU A 325 41.94 48.48 -9.08
N GLU A 326 40.90 49.28 -8.81
CA GLU A 326 40.79 50.65 -9.34
C GLU A 326 41.92 51.55 -8.81
N LYS A 327 42.20 51.46 -7.50
CA LYS A 327 43.32 52.16 -6.86
C LYS A 327 44.67 51.73 -7.43
N LEU A 328 44.88 50.43 -7.64
CA LEU A 328 46.09 49.90 -8.26
C LEU A 328 46.26 50.42 -9.69
N THR A 329 45.19 50.40 -10.48
CA THR A 329 45.21 50.89 -11.87
C THR A 329 45.58 52.36 -11.92
N THR A 330 45.00 53.17 -11.03
CA THR A 330 45.32 54.59 -10.89
C THR A 330 46.78 54.80 -10.47
N ALA A 331 47.27 54.03 -9.48
CA ALA A 331 48.66 54.11 -9.03
C ALA A 331 49.66 53.74 -10.13
N VAL A 332 49.38 52.70 -10.92
CA VAL A 332 50.19 52.32 -12.08
C VAL A 332 50.19 53.41 -13.16
N GLY A 333 49.03 54.04 -13.41
CA GLY A 333 48.93 55.19 -14.32
C GLY A 333 49.80 56.36 -13.87
N ASN A 334 49.70 56.74 -12.60
CA ASN A 334 50.50 57.82 -12.02
C ASN A 334 52.00 57.51 -12.06
N ALA A 335 52.41 56.27 -11.77
CA ALA A 335 53.81 55.85 -11.87
C ALA A 335 54.35 55.98 -13.30
N ARG A 336 53.58 55.53 -14.31
CA ARG A 336 53.96 55.67 -15.73
C ARG A 336 54.10 57.13 -16.15
N GLN A 337 53.22 58.01 -15.67
CA GLN A 337 53.31 59.44 -15.95
C GLN A 337 54.58 60.04 -15.32
N ALA A 338 54.87 59.72 -14.05
CA ALA A 338 56.08 60.18 -13.38
C ALA A 338 57.35 59.70 -14.09
N ASP A 339 57.39 58.45 -14.58
CA ASP A 339 58.51 57.93 -15.37
C ASP A 339 58.70 58.69 -16.69
N ALA A 340 57.61 59.04 -17.37
CA ALA A 340 57.64 59.84 -18.59
C ALA A 340 58.16 61.27 -18.34
N GLU A 341 57.66 61.93 -17.28
CA GLU A 341 58.11 63.26 -16.87
C GLU A 341 59.60 63.27 -16.48
N LEU A 342 60.05 62.23 -15.76
CA LEU A 342 61.47 62.03 -15.42
C LEU A 342 62.33 61.90 -16.69
N LYS A 343 61.86 61.11 -17.67
CA LYS A 343 62.57 60.93 -18.95
C LYS A 343 62.70 62.25 -19.71
N GLU A 344 61.62 63.01 -19.84
CA GLU A 344 61.65 64.33 -20.48
C GLU A 344 62.57 65.32 -19.75
N ALA A 345 62.56 65.31 -18.41
CA ALA A 345 63.43 66.16 -17.61
C ALA A 345 64.91 65.83 -17.84
N ARG A 346 65.25 64.55 -17.95
CA ARG A 346 66.61 64.10 -18.32
C ARG A 346 67.00 64.56 -19.72
N GLU A 347 66.15 64.35 -20.71
CA GLU A 347 66.41 64.81 -22.08
C GLU A 347 66.54 66.34 -22.20
N ARG A 348 65.83 67.11 -21.37
CA ARG A 348 66.03 68.57 -21.26
C ARG A 348 67.37 68.91 -20.64
N LEU A 349 67.76 68.24 -19.56
CA LEU A 349 69.05 68.45 -18.90
C LEU A 349 70.21 68.16 -19.86
N ASP A 350 70.17 67.03 -20.56
CA ASP A 350 71.21 66.64 -21.52
C ASP A 350 71.38 67.69 -22.63
N ARG A 351 70.27 68.19 -23.20
CA ARG A 351 70.30 69.29 -24.18
C ARG A 351 70.90 70.58 -23.64
N MET A 352 70.69 70.90 -22.37
CA MET A 352 71.30 72.09 -21.76
C MET A 352 72.80 71.92 -21.58
N LEU A 353 73.26 70.71 -21.22
CA LEU A 353 74.69 70.39 -21.07
C LEU A 353 75.43 70.39 -22.42
N GLU A 354 74.77 70.01 -23.51
CA GLU A 354 75.36 70.07 -24.87
C GLU A 354 75.55 71.50 -25.40
N GLN A 355 74.86 72.50 -24.82
CA GLN A 355 74.92 73.90 -25.24
C GLN A 355 75.94 74.75 -24.46
N THR A 356 76.49 74.22 -23.36
CA THR A 356 77.51 74.88 -22.51
C THR A 356 78.92 74.44 -22.83
#